data_AF-A0A7S6UES2-F1
#
_entry.id   AF-A0A7S6UES2-F1
#
_cell.length_a   1.000
_cell.length_b   1.000
_cell.length_c   1.000
_cell.angle_alpha   90.00
_cell.angle_beta   90.00
_cell.angle_gamma   90.00
#
_symmetry.space_group_name_H-M   'P 1'
#
loop_
_entity.id
_entity.type
_entity.pdbx_description
1 polymer ?
#
loop_
_entity_poly.entity_id
_entity_poly.type
_entity_poly.pdbx_seq_one_letter_code
_entity_poly.pdbx_strand_id
1 'polypeptide(L)'
;MRSSLMIVSPLPTSLFSTASRPNAKRHLIGGFEPDAGRLQRFNELLTLISAKHLQVDADHLATAARELMEYSPDGRIPQCIRERIRRAGAMDLMRSDPEWETQAIVAIASAAVLDYLHGKEPLIPHNLPVVGWLDGAVVVEAAWPTLADEVRDYLDFCRLRRIEARLRGEDRRYFGFTRDQFDDARLAEFLWIEHCRRTGRSSYLAADEAGRFRVN
;
A
#
# COMPACT_ATOMS: atom_id res chain seq x y z
N MET A 1 -8.65 3.22 -13.54
CA MET A 1 -8.94 3.03 -12.10
C MET A 1 -8.05 4.02 -11.37
N ARG A 2 -8.64 5.08 -10.84
CA ARG A 2 -7.93 6.25 -10.27
C ARG A 2 -7.38 5.93 -8.88
N SER A 3 -6.08 6.12 -8.68
CA SER A 3 -5.36 6.78 -7.57
C SER A 3 -5.80 6.64 -6.10
N SER A 4 -6.73 5.75 -5.75
CA SER A 4 -7.29 5.67 -4.38
C SER A 4 -6.37 5.01 -3.34
N LEU A 5 -5.13 4.69 -3.69
CA LEU A 5 -4.10 4.23 -2.74
C LEU A 5 -3.24 5.37 -2.18
N MET A 6 -3.40 6.60 -2.70
CA MET A 6 -2.53 7.74 -2.36
C MET A 6 -3.09 8.69 -1.31
N ILE A 7 -4.42 8.75 -1.12
CA ILE A 7 -5.00 9.45 0.04
C ILE A 7 -5.18 8.39 1.12
N VAL A 8 -4.38 8.50 2.18
CA VAL A 8 -4.37 7.53 3.26
C VAL A 8 -4.91 8.22 4.48
N SER A 9 -6.09 7.81 4.95
CA SER A 9 -6.50 8.19 6.30
C SER A 9 -5.47 7.58 7.27
N PRO A 10 -4.78 8.38 8.10
CA PRO A 10 -3.78 7.85 9.00
C PRO A 10 -4.43 6.90 10.01
N LEU A 11 -3.68 5.89 10.45
CA LEU A 11 -4.07 5.13 11.63
C LEU A 11 -3.97 6.04 12.88
N PRO A 12 -4.70 5.72 13.96
CA PRO A 12 -4.59 6.44 15.23
C PRO A 12 -3.14 6.59 15.68
N THR A 13 -2.71 7.82 15.98
CA THR A 13 -1.34 8.10 16.43
C THR A 13 -1.02 7.42 17.77
N SER A 14 -2.05 7.06 18.55
CA SER A 14 -1.92 6.28 19.78
C SER A 14 -1.25 4.92 19.58
N LEU A 15 -1.28 4.34 18.37
CA LEU A 15 -0.55 3.10 18.05
C LEU A 15 0.97 3.27 18.01
N PHE A 16 1.45 4.51 17.83
CA PHE A 16 2.86 4.83 17.64
C PHE A 16 3.42 5.66 18.80
N SER A 17 2.67 5.80 19.89
CA SER A 17 3.11 6.57 21.06
C SER A 17 4.06 5.74 21.92
N THR A 18 5.09 6.37 22.45
CA THR A 18 5.98 5.78 23.48
C THR A 18 5.46 6.01 24.91
N ALA A 19 4.37 6.78 25.06
CA ALA A 19 3.83 7.16 26.35
C ALA A 19 2.96 6.03 26.92
N SER A 20 3.59 5.08 27.61
CA SER A 20 2.88 4.09 28.41
C SER A 20 2.11 4.80 29.54
N ARG A 21 0.78 4.69 29.55
CA ARG A 21 -0.06 5.28 30.60
C ARG A 21 -0.24 4.24 31.70
N PRO A 22 0.27 4.46 32.92
CA PRO A 22 0.32 3.44 33.97
C PRO A 22 -1.04 3.12 34.64
N ASN A 23 -2.16 3.62 34.11
CA ASN A 23 -3.50 3.36 34.66
C ASN A 23 -4.22 2.27 33.85
N ALA A 24 -3.69 1.06 34.03
CA ALA A 24 -3.95 -0.21 33.36
C ALA A 24 -5.28 -0.88 33.78
N LYS A 25 -6.41 -0.23 33.49
CA LYS A 25 -7.74 -0.87 33.53
C LYS A 25 -8.48 -0.81 32.20
N ARG A 26 -7.76 -0.52 31.10
CA ARG A 26 -8.35 -0.21 29.79
C ARG A 26 -7.75 -1.04 28.66
N HIS A 27 -7.56 -2.34 28.90
CA HIS A 27 -7.08 -3.31 27.90
C HIS A 27 -8.16 -3.80 26.92
N LEU A 28 -9.41 -3.34 27.08
CA LEU A 28 -10.54 -3.83 26.30
C LEU A 28 -10.65 -3.11 24.95
N ILE A 29 -10.51 -3.88 23.87
CA ILE A 29 -10.73 -3.50 22.49
C ILE A 29 -12.20 -3.76 22.17
N GLY A 30 -13.06 -2.75 22.29
CA GLY A 30 -14.51 -2.95 22.06
C GLY A 30 -15.15 -4.01 22.97
N GLY A 31 -14.64 -4.15 24.20
CA GLY A 31 -15.09 -5.17 25.17
C GLY A 31 -14.33 -6.51 25.09
N PHE A 32 -13.38 -6.66 24.18
CA PHE A 32 -12.54 -7.84 24.04
C PHE A 32 -11.15 -7.64 24.66
N GLU A 33 -10.67 -8.62 25.42
CA GLU A 33 -9.32 -8.64 25.98
C GLU A 33 -8.39 -9.46 25.09
N PRO A 34 -7.31 -8.87 24.54
CA PRO A 34 -6.37 -9.59 23.69
C PRO A 34 -5.54 -10.60 24.49
N ASP A 35 -5.39 -11.81 23.96
CA ASP A 35 -4.53 -12.84 24.55
C ASP A 35 -3.05 -12.40 24.53
N ALA A 36 -2.38 -12.53 25.68
CA ALA A 36 -0.99 -12.08 25.83
C ALA A 36 -0.02 -12.85 24.93
N GLY A 37 -0.24 -14.16 24.72
CA GLY A 37 0.57 -14.98 23.84
C GLY A 37 0.43 -14.58 22.37
N ARG A 38 -0.79 -14.27 21.93
CA ARG A 38 -1.06 -13.72 20.59
C ARG A 38 -0.47 -12.33 20.41
N LEU A 39 -0.54 -11.47 21.43
CA LEU A 39 0.07 -10.15 21.40
C LEU A 39 1.60 -10.23 21.27
N GLN A 40 2.23 -11.18 21.96
CA GLN A 40 3.66 -11.44 21.82
C GLN A 40 4.02 -11.87 20.38
N ARG A 41 3.32 -12.88 19.83
CA ARG A 41 3.54 -13.35 18.45
C ARG A 41 3.31 -12.23 17.41
N PHE A 42 2.32 -11.38 17.64
CA PHE A 42 2.05 -10.22 16.82
C PHE A 42 3.24 -9.24 16.80
N ASN A 43 3.81 -8.94 17.97
CA ASN A 43 4.98 -8.08 18.06
C ASN A 43 6.26 -8.71 17.47
N GLU A 44 6.43 -10.03 17.59
CA GLU A 44 7.50 -10.77 16.92
C GLU A 44 7.38 -10.65 15.39
N LEU A 45 6.16 -10.79 14.86
CA LEU A 45 5.87 -10.56 13.44
C LEU A 45 6.17 -9.12 13.00
N LEU A 46 5.75 -8.12 13.78
CA LEU A 46 6.04 -6.71 13.47
C LEU A 46 7.55 -6.44 13.42
N THR A 47 8.31 -7.06 14.34
CA THR A 47 9.77 -6.95 14.38
C THR A 47 10.42 -7.62 13.17
N LEU A 48 9.91 -8.77 12.74
CA LEU A 48 10.36 -9.47 11.54
C LEU A 48 10.15 -8.63 10.27
N ILE A 49 9.00 -7.97 10.16
CA ILE A 49 8.63 -7.15 9.00
C ILE A 49 9.40 -5.83 8.98
N SER A 50 9.53 -5.18 10.14
CA SER A 50 10.16 -3.87 10.27
C SER A 50 10.86 -3.73 11.61
N ALA A 51 12.20 -3.77 11.57
CA ALA A 51 13.04 -3.61 12.76
C ALA A 51 12.87 -2.24 13.47
N LYS A 52 12.26 -1.25 12.79
CA LYS A 52 11.99 0.08 13.36
C LYS A 52 10.61 0.19 14.02
N HIS A 53 9.79 -0.86 13.96
CA HIS A 53 8.44 -0.81 14.52
C HIS A 53 8.48 -0.80 16.06
N LEU A 54 7.72 0.12 16.66
CA LEU A 54 7.56 0.16 18.11
C LEU A 54 6.74 -1.03 18.59
N GLN A 55 7.09 -1.61 19.74
CA GLN A 55 6.27 -2.66 20.36
C GLN A 55 4.88 -2.11 20.67
N VAL A 56 3.84 -2.84 20.25
CA VAL A 56 2.44 -2.46 20.50
C VAL A 56 1.94 -3.27 21.68
N ASP A 57 1.44 -2.59 22.70
CA ASP A 57 0.77 -3.24 23.84
C ASP A 57 -0.76 -3.20 23.70
N ALA A 58 -1.44 -3.91 24.60
CA ALA A 58 -2.91 -3.95 24.62
C ALA A 58 -3.55 -2.56 24.83
N ASP A 59 -2.88 -1.67 25.57
CA ASP A 59 -3.40 -0.32 25.85
C ASP A 59 -3.34 0.59 24.63
N HIS A 60 -2.28 0.49 23.82
CA HIS A 60 -2.17 1.18 22.54
C HIS A 60 -3.31 0.73 21.59
N LEU A 61 -3.53 -0.58 21.46
CA LEU A 61 -4.63 -1.11 20.64
C LEU A 61 -6.01 -0.70 21.16
N ALA A 62 -6.25 -0.80 22.48
CA ALA A 62 -7.53 -0.43 23.08
C ALA A 62 -7.80 1.08 23.01
N THR A 63 -6.77 1.91 23.05
CA THR A 63 -6.90 3.36 22.86
C THR A 63 -7.22 3.69 21.41
N ALA A 64 -6.48 3.12 20.46
CA ALA A 64 -6.74 3.29 19.04
C ALA A 64 -8.14 2.80 18.64
N ALA A 65 -8.57 1.66 19.17
CA ALA A 65 -9.89 1.10 18.93
C ALA A 65 -11.01 2.05 19.39
N ARG A 66 -10.88 2.66 20.58
CA ARG A 66 -11.85 3.62 21.09
C ARG A 66 -11.94 4.86 20.20
N GLU A 67 -10.81 5.43 19.81
CA GLU A 67 -10.77 6.56 18.87
C GLU A 67 -11.51 6.20 17.56
N LEU A 68 -11.25 5.03 16.99
CA LEU A 68 -11.90 4.60 15.75
C LEU A 68 -13.41 4.38 15.88
N MET A 69 -13.86 3.84 17.03
CA MET A 69 -15.28 3.67 17.34
C MET A 69 -15.99 5.01 17.51
N GLU A 70 -15.34 6.00 18.14
CA GLU A 70 -15.88 7.36 18.28
C GLU A 70 -16.05 8.05 16.91
N TYR A 71 -15.10 7.85 15.98
CA TYR A 71 -15.19 8.42 14.63
C TYR A 71 -16.09 7.64 13.66
N SER A 72 -16.59 6.46 14.05
CA SER A 72 -17.44 5.60 13.20
C SER A 72 -18.75 5.20 13.89
N PRO A 73 -19.62 6.18 14.23
CA PRO A 73 -20.86 5.91 14.96
C PRO A 73 -21.88 5.09 14.17
N ASP A 74 -21.72 5.00 12.84
CA ASP A 74 -22.53 4.16 11.95
C ASP A 74 -22.10 2.68 11.95
N GLY A 75 -21.11 2.32 12.77
CA GLY A 75 -20.61 0.95 12.91
C GLY A 75 -19.79 0.46 11.71
N ARG A 76 -19.51 1.33 10.72
CA ARG A 76 -18.74 0.96 9.54
C ARG A 76 -17.26 0.87 9.86
N ILE A 77 -16.55 0.02 9.11
CA ILE A 77 -15.10 -0.07 9.21
C ILE A 77 -14.48 1.27 8.74
N PRO A 78 -13.64 1.92 9.57
CA PRO A 78 -13.00 3.18 9.26
C PRO A 78 -12.22 3.13 7.93
N GLN A 79 -12.13 4.27 7.25
CA GLN A 79 -11.44 4.36 5.96
C GLN A 79 -9.97 3.92 6.04
N CYS A 80 -9.27 4.30 7.11
CA CYS A 80 -7.87 3.94 7.33
C CYS A 80 -7.65 2.42 7.33
N ILE A 81 -8.52 1.66 8.01
CA ILE A 81 -8.47 0.19 8.03
C ILE A 81 -8.79 -0.36 6.64
N ARG A 82 -9.89 0.10 6.01
CA ARG A 82 -10.30 -0.37 4.68
C ARG A 82 -9.22 -0.19 3.62
N GLU A 83 -8.49 0.92 3.66
CA GLU A 83 -7.39 1.19 2.73
C GLU A 83 -6.24 0.18 2.88
N ARG A 84 -5.91 -0.20 4.12
CA ARG A 84 -4.87 -1.19 4.40
C ARG A 84 -5.29 -2.60 3.98
N ILE A 85 -6.56 -2.96 4.19
CA ILE A 85 -7.08 -4.23 3.65
C ILE A 85 -7.08 -4.23 2.11
N ARG A 86 -7.37 -3.11 1.44
CA ARG A 86 -7.24 -3.01 -0.03
C ARG A 86 -5.79 -3.15 -0.49
N ARG A 87 -4.83 -2.62 0.26
CA ARG A 87 -3.39 -2.81 -0.03
C ARG A 87 -3.00 -4.28 0.06
N ALA A 88 -3.47 -4.99 1.10
CA ALA A 88 -3.26 -6.43 1.20
C ALA A 88 -3.86 -7.18 -0.01
N GLY A 89 -5.07 -6.83 -0.45
CA GLY A 89 -5.65 -7.41 -1.67
C GLY A 89 -4.82 -7.13 -2.94
N ALA A 90 -4.12 -6.00 -3.02
CA ALA A 90 -3.19 -5.75 -4.12
C ALA A 90 -1.93 -6.63 -4.03
N MET A 91 -1.45 -6.94 -2.81
CA MET A 91 -0.34 -7.87 -2.58
C MET A 91 -0.73 -9.29 -2.99
N ASP A 92 -1.95 -9.74 -2.69
CA ASP A 92 -2.48 -11.04 -3.15
C ASP A 92 -2.46 -11.16 -4.67
N LEU A 93 -2.99 -10.14 -5.36
CA LEU A 93 -2.99 -10.09 -6.82
C LEU A 93 -1.57 -10.14 -7.38
N MET A 94 -0.67 -9.34 -6.82
CA MET A 94 0.73 -9.26 -7.22
C MET A 94 1.43 -10.62 -7.12
N ARG A 95 1.23 -11.34 -6.00
CA ARG A 95 1.83 -12.66 -5.79
C ARG A 95 1.22 -13.78 -6.64
N SER A 96 -0.04 -13.60 -7.04
CA SER A 96 -0.76 -14.60 -7.82
C SER A 96 -0.56 -14.41 -9.33
N ASP A 97 0.09 -13.33 -9.77
CA ASP A 97 0.33 -13.03 -11.18
C ASP A 97 1.64 -13.67 -11.65
N PRO A 98 1.61 -14.73 -12.48
CA PRO A 98 2.82 -15.44 -12.90
C PRO A 98 3.71 -14.61 -13.82
N GLU A 99 3.16 -13.57 -14.46
CA GLU A 99 3.91 -12.66 -15.34
C GLU A 99 4.62 -11.55 -14.55
N TRP A 100 4.43 -11.51 -13.22
CA TRP A 100 5.04 -10.54 -12.33
C TRP A 100 6.12 -11.16 -11.45
N GLU A 101 7.38 -10.90 -11.81
CA GLU A 101 8.52 -11.29 -11.00
C GLU A 101 8.68 -10.34 -9.81
N THR A 102 8.26 -10.77 -8.62
CA THR A 102 8.36 -9.98 -7.39
C THR A 102 9.77 -10.06 -6.80
N GLN A 103 10.34 -8.92 -6.40
CA GLN A 103 11.62 -8.89 -5.70
C GLN A 103 11.61 -9.73 -4.41
N ALA A 104 12.71 -10.46 -4.13
CA ALA A 104 12.76 -11.41 -3.03
C ALA A 104 12.40 -10.81 -1.65
N ILE A 105 12.89 -9.60 -1.34
CA ILE A 105 12.59 -8.92 -0.07
C ILE A 105 11.10 -8.58 0.05
N VAL A 106 10.47 -8.17 -1.05
CA VAL A 106 9.04 -7.85 -1.13
C VAL A 106 8.22 -9.14 -1.06
N ALA A 107 8.68 -10.22 -1.68
CA ALA A 107 8.03 -11.52 -1.62
C ALA A 107 8.00 -12.07 -0.18
N ILE A 108 9.07 -11.92 0.59
CA ILE A 108 9.11 -12.33 2.01
C ILE A 108 8.17 -11.45 2.85
N ALA A 109 8.25 -10.12 2.70
CA ALA A 109 7.41 -9.20 3.46
C ALA A 109 5.91 -9.36 3.15
N SER A 110 5.55 -9.52 1.88
CA SER A 110 4.16 -9.74 1.47
C SER A 110 3.62 -11.09 1.93
N ALA A 111 4.45 -12.15 1.93
CA ALA A 111 4.06 -13.44 2.49
C ALA A 111 3.73 -13.32 3.98
N ALA A 112 4.62 -12.70 4.77
CA ALA A 112 4.41 -12.52 6.20
C ALA A 112 3.12 -11.75 6.53
N VAL A 113 2.81 -10.70 5.75
CA VAL A 113 1.56 -9.94 5.89
C VAL A 113 0.34 -10.81 5.58
N LEU A 114 0.36 -11.53 4.45
CA LEU A 114 -0.79 -12.31 3.99
C LEU A 114 -1.02 -13.57 4.82
N ASP A 115 0.05 -14.22 5.29
CA ASP A 115 -0.04 -15.37 6.20
C ASP A 115 -0.71 -14.97 7.52
N TYR A 116 -0.44 -13.77 8.02
CA TYR A 116 -1.13 -13.22 9.18
C TYR A 116 -2.62 -12.96 8.88
N LEU A 117 -2.92 -12.26 7.79
CA LEU A 117 -4.30 -11.87 7.44
C LEU A 117 -5.19 -13.08 7.08
N HIS A 118 -4.62 -14.14 6.50
CA HIS A 118 -5.31 -15.38 6.17
C HIS A 118 -5.26 -16.42 7.30
N GLY A 119 -4.55 -16.11 8.39
CA GLY A 119 -4.45 -16.94 9.57
C GLY A 119 -5.80 -17.17 10.26
N LYS A 120 -5.89 -18.28 11.01
CA LYS A 120 -7.13 -18.67 11.72
C LYS A 120 -7.28 -18.01 13.10
N GLU A 121 -6.22 -17.39 13.60
CA GLU A 121 -6.15 -16.85 14.96
C GLU A 121 -5.66 -15.40 14.95
N PRO A 122 -6.49 -14.45 14.49
CA PRO A 122 -6.13 -13.03 14.55
C PRO A 122 -6.00 -12.58 16.01
N LEU A 123 -5.26 -11.49 16.23
CA LEU A 123 -5.13 -10.89 17.56
C LEU A 123 -6.47 -10.28 17.98
N ILE A 124 -7.16 -9.63 17.05
CA ILE A 124 -8.47 -9.03 17.24
C ILE A 124 -9.50 -9.85 16.43
N PRO A 125 -10.58 -10.33 17.05
CA PRO A 125 -11.62 -11.05 16.33
C PRO A 125 -12.26 -10.20 15.21
N HIS A 126 -12.28 -10.72 13.98
CA HIS A 126 -12.84 -10.03 12.81
C HIS A 126 -14.33 -9.70 12.92
N ASN A 127 -15.07 -10.36 13.82
CA ASN A 127 -16.48 -10.09 14.09
C ASN A 127 -16.71 -8.89 15.03
N LEU A 128 -15.65 -8.30 15.61
CA LEU A 128 -15.78 -7.08 16.40
C LEU A 128 -16.17 -5.91 15.49
N PRO A 129 -17.28 -5.21 15.79
CA PRO A 129 -17.72 -4.06 15.00
C PRO A 129 -16.63 -2.98 14.93
N VAL A 130 -16.51 -2.32 13.77
CA VAL A 130 -15.55 -1.21 13.49
C VAL A 130 -14.08 -1.63 13.48
N VAL A 131 -13.61 -2.37 14.48
CA VAL A 131 -12.18 -2.56 14.80
C VAL A 131 -11.65 -3.97 14.55
N GLY A 132 -12.48 -4.91 14.08
CA GLY A 132 -12.08 -6.32 13.90
C GLY A 132 -10.90 -6.57 12.95
N TRP A 133 -10.46 -5.56 12.19
CA TRP A 133 -9.31 -5.63 11.28
C TRP A 133 -8.19 -4.63 11.65
N LEU A 134 -8.23 -4.09 12.87
CA LEU A 134 -7.28 -3.08 13.32
C LEU A 134 -5.84 -3.64 13.38
N ASP A 135 -5.68 -4.84 13.92
CA ASP A 135 -4.41 -5.56 13.99
C ASP A 135 -3.85 -5.84 12.58
N GLY A 136 -4.68 -6.36 11.68
CA GLY A 136 -4.31 -6.56 10.27
C GLY A 136 -3.90 -5.26 9.57
N ALA A 137 -4.60 -4.16 9.86
CA ALA A 137 -4.23 -2.84 9.33
C ALA A 137 -2.86 -2.37 9.85
N VAL A 138 -2.52 -2.65 11.11
CA VAL A 138 -1.19 -2.36 11.67
C VAL A 138 -0.10 -3.18 10.99
N VAL A 139 -0.32 -4.49 10.77
CA VAL A 139 0.65 -5.35 10.06
C VAL A 139 0.92 -4.81 8.66
N VAL A 140 -0.13 -4.45 7.91
CA VAL A 140 0.02 -3.87 6.57
C VAL A 140 0.77 -2.55 6.62
N GLU A 141 0.47 -1.67 7.58
CA GLU A 141 1.15 -0.37 7.70
C GLU A 141 2.63 -0.53 8.03
N ALA A 142 2.98 -1.47 8.92
CA ALA A 142 4.36 -1.76 9.29
C ALA A 142 5.20 -2.26 8.10
N ALA A 143 4.60 -3.09 7.23
CA ALA A 143 5.24 -3.61 6.03
C ALA A 143 5.26 -2.62 4.86
N TRP A 144 4.41 -1.59 4.89
CA TRP A 144 4.17 -0.72 3.74
C TRP A 144 5.42 -0.04 3.20
N PRO A 145 6.37 0.49 4.01
CA PRO A 145 7.58 1.11 3.48
C PRO A 145 8.42 0.19 2.58
N THR A 146 8.40 -1.13 2.84
CA THR A 146 9.09 -2.14 2.03
C THR A 146 8.28 -2.53 0.78
N LEU A 147 6.95 -2.49 0.88
CA LEU A 147 6.05 -3.02 -0.16
C LEU A 147 5.52 -1.95 -1.12
N ALA A 148 5.53 -0.68 -0.74
CA ALA A 148 4.77 0.38 -1.40
C ALA A 148 5.17 0.59 -2.87
N ASP A 149 6.47 0.57 -3.15
CA ASP A 149 6.98 0.83 -4.49
C ASP A 149 6.69 -0.34 -5.43
N GLU A 150 6.94 -1.58 -4.99
CA GLU A 150 6.63 -2.76 -5.81
C GLU A 150 5.12 -2.89 -6.09
N VAL A 151 4.28 -2.69 -5.07
CA VAL A 151 2.81 -2.74 -5.26
C VAL A 151 2.35 -1.65 -6.22
N ARG A 152 2.98 -0.47 -6.21
CA ARG A 152 2.68 0.60 -7.16
C ARG A 152 3.06 0.19 -8.59
N ASP A 153 4.27 -0.33 -8.76
CA ASP A 153 4.74 -0.80 -10.06
C ASP A 153 3.85 -1.92 -10.61
N TYR A 154 3.42 -2.86 -9.76
CA TYR A 154 2.50 -3.94 -10.15
C TYR A 154 1.14 -3.41 -10.64
N LEU A 155 0.59 -2.39 -9.97
CA LEU A 155 -0.67 -1.80 -10.37
C LEU A 155 -0.56 -1.04 -11.69
N ASP A 156 0.58 -0.39 -11.93
CA ASP A 156 0.88 0.27 -13.19
C ASP A 156 1.11 -0.74 -14.32
N PHE A 157 1.78 -1.86 -14.03
CA PHE A 157 1.88 -3.01 -14.92
C PHE A 157 0.51 -3.55 -15.33
N CYS A 158 -0.38 -3.79 -14.36
CA CYS A 158 -1.75 -4.23 -14.63
C CYS A 158 -2.55 -3.23 -15.47
N ARG A 159 -2.28 -1.93 -15.27
CA ARG A 159 -2.90 -0.85 -16.06
C ARG A 159 -2.38 -0.87 -17.50
N LEU A 160 -1.07 -0.94 -17.70
CA LEU A 160 -0.44 -0.96 -19.02
C LEU A 160 -0.82 -2.22 -19.81
N ARG A 161 -0.73 -3.41 -19.20
CA ARG A 161 -1.20 -4.67 -19.80
C ARG A 161 -2.61 -4.56 -20.38
N ARG A 162 -3.52 -3.90 -19.65
CA ARG A 162 -4.91 -3.67 -20.10
C ARG A 162 -5.01 -2.70 -21.27
N ILE A 163 -4.19 -1.65 -21.29
CA ILE A 163 -4.17 -0.66 -22.37
C ILE A 163 -3.60 -1.30 -23.63
N GLU A 164 -2.47 -1.98 -23.52
CA GLU A 164 -1.77 -2.65 -24.62
C GLU A 164 -2.62 -3.76 -25.25
N ALA A 165 -3.31 -4.58 -24.44
CA ALA A 165 -4.26 -5.59 -24.93
C ALA A 165 -5.41 -4.94 -25.74
N ARG A 166 -5.99 -3.86 -25.21
CA ARG A 166 -7.07 -3.13 -25.88
C ARG A 166 -6.62 -2.53 -27.20
N LEU A 167 -5.40 -1.98 -27.28
CA LEU A 167 -4.86 -1.41 -28.51
C LEU A 167 -4.63 -2.47 -29.60
N ARG A 168 -4.30 -3.71 -29.21
CA ARG A 168 -4.13 -4.85 -30.13
C ARG A 168 -5.42 -5.61 -30.43
N GLY A 169 -6.53 -5.26 -29.78
CA GLY A 169 -7.80 -5.96 -29.92
C GLY A 169 -7.81 -7.36 -29.30
N GLU A 170 -6.86 -7.65 -28.40
CA GLU A 170 -6.76 -8.92 -27.69
C GLU A 170 -7.44 -8.85 -26.32
N ASP A 171 -7.90 -9.99 -25.82
CA ASP A 171 -8.38 -10.07 -24.44
C ASP A 171 -7.16 -10.03 -23.49
N ARG A 172 -7.28 -9.19 -22.45
CA ARG A 172 -6.26 -9.03 -21.40
C ARG A 172 -5.80 -10.34 -20.76
N ARG A 173 -6.63 -11.40 -20.79
CA ARG A 173 -6.32 -12.70 -20.19
C ARG A 173 -5.31 -13.50 -21.00
N TYR A 174 -5.23 -13.25 -22.31
CA TYR A 174 -4.36 -13.98 -23.24
C TYR A 174 -3.21 -13.13 -23.77
N PHE A 175 -3.27 -11.81 -23.55
CA PHE A 175 -2.20 -10.90 -23.91
C PHE A 175 -0.98 -11.11 -23.00
N GLY A 176 0.09 -11.68 -23.57
CA GLY A 176 1.38 -11.81 -22.89
C GLY A 176 2.02 -10.44 -22.69
N PHE A 177 2.07 -10.00 -21.44
CA PHE A 177 2.77 -8.77 -21.04
C PHE A 177 3.63 -9.08 -19.83
N THR A 178 4.94 -9.11 -20.03
CA THR A 178 5.91 -9.56 -19.01
C THR A 178 6.47 -8.39 -18.21
N ARG A 179 7.13 -8.68 -17.08
CA ARG A 179 7.87 -7.69 -16.29
C ARG A 179 8.92 -6.95 -17.13
N ASP A 180 9.69 -7.66 -17.96
CA ASP A 180 10.70 -7.05 -18.84
C ASP A 180 10.10 -6.00 -19.79
N GLN A 181 8.96 -6.33 -20.42
CA GLN A 181 8.27 -5.40 -21.32
C GLN A 181 7.74 -4.16 -20.59
N PHE A 182 7.36 -4.31 -19.33
CA PHE A 182 7.00 -3.19 -18.47
C PHE A 182 8.20 -2.31 -18.14
N ASP A 183 9.34 -2.91 -17.80
CA ASP A 183 10.56 -2.17 -17.50
C ASP A 183 11.09 -1.43 -18.75
N ASP A 184 11.01 -2.03 -19.94
CA ASP A 184 11.27 -1.37 -21.22
C ASP A 184 10.35 -0.17 -21.47
N ALA A 185 9.04 -0.33 -21.18
CA ALA A 185 8.08 0.76 -21.31
C ALA A 185 8.37 1.91 -20.32
N ARG A 186 8.79 1.59 -19.10
CA ARG A 186 9.17 2.57 -18.07
C ARG A 186 10.46 3.32 -18.47
N LEU A 187 11.44 2.61 -19.03
CA LEU A 187 12.65 3.23 -19.57
C LEU A 187 12.32 4.15 -20.74
N ALA A 188 11.48 3.72 -21.68
CA ALA A 188 11.04 4.54 -22.80
C ALA A 188 10.31 5.82 -22.34
N GLU A 189 9.42 5.70 -21.34
CA GLU A 189 8.73 6.85 -20.72
C GLU A 189 9.74 7.82 -20.09
N PHE A 190 10.68 7.32 -19.30
CA PHE A 190 11.72 8.13 -18.67
C PHE A 190 12.56 8.89 -19.71
N LEU A 191 13.05 8.19 -20.74
CA LEU A 191 13.85 8.77 -21.82
C LEU A 191 13.06 9.82 -22.62
N TRP A 192 11.76 9.58 -22.84
CA TRP A 192 10.87 10.55 -23.48
C TRP A 192 10.70 11.82 -22.65
N ILE A 193 10.44 11.68 -21.34
CA ILE A 193 10.32 12.83 -20.43
C ILE A 193 11.61 13.65 -20.41
N GLU A 194 12.77 13.01 -20.27
CA GLU A 194 14.07 13.68 -20.31
C GLU A 194 14.31 14.38 -21.65
N HIS A 195 13.98 13.74 -22.76
CA HIS A 195 14.03 14.35 -24.09
C HIS A 195 13.14 15.60 -24.17
N CYS A 196 11.87 15.51 -23.76
CA CYS A 196 10.94 16.65 -23.74
C CYS A 196 11.39 17.78 -22.81
N ARG A 197 12.01 17.46 -21.65
CA ARG A 197 12.59 18.49 -20.76
C ARG A 197 13.77 19.20 -21.41
N ARG A 198 14.61 18.46 -22.15
CA ARG A 198 15.74 19.03 -22.89
C ARG A 198 15.27 19.88 -24.06
N THR A 199 14.33 19.39 -24.87
CA THR A 199 13.83 20.10 -26.07
C THR A 199 12.83 21.20 -25.75
N GLY A 200 12.04 21.08 -24.68
CA GLY A 200 11.19 22.16 -24.18
C GLY A 200 11.97 23.39 -23.69
N ARG A 201 13.28 23.25 -23.47
CA ARG A 201 14.22 24.35 -23.17
C ARG A 201 14.95 24.87 -24.42
N SER A 202 14.81 24.20 -25.56
CA SER A 202 15.31 24.69 -26.85
C SER A 202 14.17 25.37 -27.61
N SER A 203 14.41 26.58 -28.08
CA SER A 203 13.53 27.22 -29.06
C SER A 203 13.71 26.55 -30.42
N TYR A 204 12.61 26.22 -31.11
CA TYR A 204 12.65 25.88 -32.54
C TYR A 204 12.93 27.10 -33.43
N LEU A 205 12.91 28.30 -32.87
CA LEU A 205 13.49 29.47 -33.54
C LEU A 205 15.00 29.31 -33.47
N ALA A 206 15.58 28.89 -34.59
CA ALA A 206 17.00 29.06 -34.82
C ALA A 206 17.36 30.50 -34.45
N ALA A 207 18.46 30.70 -33.73
CA ALA A 207 19.02 32.02 -33.45
C ALA A 207 19.62 32.66 -34.72
N ASP A 208 19.09 32.31 -35.90
CA ASP A 208 19.59 32.74 -37.19
C ASP A 208 18.51 33.55 -37.90
N GLU A 209 18.84 34.82 -38.03
CA GLU A 209 18.24 35.92 -38.78
C GLU A 209 16.72 35.96 -38.94
N ALA A 210 16.12 36.97 -38.31
CA ALA A 210 14.78 37.45 -38.64
C ALA A 210 14.71 37.77 -40.14
N GLY A 211 14.29 36.78 -40.94
CA GLY A 211 13.94 36.92 -42.34
C GLY A 211 12.84 37.97 -42.44
N ARG A 212 13.23 39.19 -42.79
CA ARG A 212 12.31 40.32 -42.98
C ARG A 212 11.40 39.97 -44.15
N PHE A 213 10.15 39.60 -43.87
CA PHE A 213 9.10 39.56 -44.88
C PHE A 213 8.92 40.98 -45.43
N ARG A 214 9.35 41.20 -46.68
CA ARG A 214 9.00 42.40 -47.45
C ARG A 214 7.74 42.10 -48.24
N VAL A 215 6.68 42.83 -47.92
CA VAL A 215 5.46 42.89 -48.73
C VAL A 215 5.64 44.05 -49.71
N ASN A 216 5.52 43.75 -51.00
CA ASN A 216 5.48 44.75 -52.08
C ASN A 216 4.12 45.41 -52.16
#